data_AF-A0A7S2WF99-F1
#
_entry.id   AF-A0A7S2WF99-F1
#
_cell.length_a   1.000
_cell.length_b   1.000
_cell.length_c   1.000
_cell.angle_alpha   90.00
_cell.angle_beta   90.00
_cell.angle_gamma   90.00
#
_symmetry.space_group_name_H-M   'P 1'
#
loop_
_entity.id
_entity.type
_entity.pdbx_description
1 polymer ?
#
loop_
_entity_poly.entity_id
_entity_poly.type
_entity_poly.pdbx_seq_one_letter_code
_entity_poly.pdbx_strand_id
1 'polypeptide(L)'
;YNTASSSLAYTARSYGVLNRAYLGFTRSRKQLLVNSYNPQNMNNRIVVWDCSQTKDIVISTESTSKPLSAKKVVFTPTTNTRTSDSGKLAYTSEINSFTLWQDEYSINFRVAAKIDLSKGLYYIDWTIDESRQDGLSDNAYNKPVKTLVEVVAKTSKKYKFAVSTIPAVYKGGESAPLKISIDNAP
;
A
#
# COMPACT_ATOMS: atom_id res chain seq x y z
N TYR A 1 17.00 -41.94 14.83
CA TYR A 1 16.13 -40.75 14.89
C TYR A 1 16.20 -40.05 13.54
N ASN A 2 15.14 -40.15 12.75
CA ASN A 2 15.06 -39.69 11.37
C ASN A 2 14.49 -38.26 11.37
N THR A 3 15.30 -37.25 11.03
CA THR A 3 14.81 -35.87 10.84
C THR A 3 14.32 -35.74 9.41
N ALA A 4 13.03 -35.98 9.21
CA ALA A 4 12.34 -35.59 7.97
C ALA A 4 12.38 -34.05 7.88
N SER A 5 13.38 -33.53 7.16
CA SER A 5 13.34 -32.17 6.63
C SER A 5 12.25 -32.16 5.56
N SER A 6 11.03 -31.78 5.95
CA SER A 6 9.98 -31.46 5.00
C SER A 6 10.40 -30.19 4.27
N SER A 7 11.18 -30.32 3.21
CA SER A 7 11.32 -29.25 2.23
C SER A 7 9.92 -29.01 1.68
N LEU A 8 9.28 -27.94 2.14
CA LEU A 8 8.11 -27.39 1.47
C LEU A 8 8.57 -27.11 0.05
N ALA A 9 8.19 -27.98 -0.89
CA ALA A 9 8.47 -27.83 -2.29
C ALA A 9 7.69 -26.61 -2.79
N TYR A 10 8.27 -25.42 -2.62
CA TYR A 10 7.77 -24.22 -3.26
C TYR A 10 7.94 -24.44 -4.76
N THR A 11 6.84 -24.75 -5.45
CA THR A 11 6.80 -24.71 -6.91
C THR A 11 6.85 -23.23 -7.31
N ALA A 12 8.05 -22.64 -7.29
CA ALA A 12 8.27 -21.31 -7.82
C ALA A 12 8.22 -21.41 -9.34
N ARG A 13 7.13 -20.94 -9.95
CA ARG A 13 7.06 -20.75 -11.40
C ARG A 13 7.88 -19.49 -11.73
N SER A 14 9.09 -19.67 -12.25
CA SER A 14 9.99 -18.57 -12.62
C SER A 14 9.50 -17.90 -13.91
N TYR A 15 8.64 -16.90 -13.77
CA TYR A 15 8.20 -16.06 -14.88
C TYR A 15 9.08 -14.81 -15.03
N GLY A 16 10.41 -15.01 -15.01
CA GLY A 16 11.39 -13.93 -14.86
C GLY A 16 11.35 -12.84 -15.93
N VAL A 17 10.75 -13.12 -17.10
CA VAL A 17 10.53 -12.16 -18.18
C VAL A 17 9.24 -12.46 -18.94
N LEU A 18 8.07 -12.43 -18.28
CA LEU A 18 6.80 -12.47 -19.02
C LEU A 18 6.48 -11.09 -19.62
N ASN A 19 5.92 -11.10 -20.83
CA ASN A 19 5.41 -9.90 -21.48
C ASN A 19 4.33 -9.22 -20.60
N ARG A 20 4.35 -7.89 -20.51
CA ARG A 20 3.40 -7.09 -19.73
C ARG A 20 1.93 -7.35 -20.12
N ALA A 21 1.68 -7.82 -21.34
CA ALA A 21 0.35 -8.28 -21.77
C ALA A 21 -0.21 -9.40 -20.88
N TYR A 22 0.62 -10.26 -20.29
CA TYR A 22 0.19 -11.30 -19.34
C TYR A 22 -0.36 -10.75 -18.02
N LEU A 23 -0.02 -9.50 -17.69
CA LEU A 23 -0.55 -8.79 -16.53
C LEU A 23 -1.77 -7.93 -16.88
N GLY A 24 -2.27 -8.03 -18.12
CA GLY A 24 -3.43 -7.29 -18.60
C GLY A 24 -3.12 -5.87 -19.07
N PHE A 25 -1.84 -5.51 -19.27
CA PHE A 25 -1.47 -4.21 -19.83
C PHE A 25 -1.60 -4.21 -21.36
N THR A 26 -2.37 -3.26 -21.89
CA THR A 26 -2.46 -3.04 -23.34
C THR A 26 -1.36 -2.07 -23.80
N ARG A 27 -0.88 -2.23 -25.04
CA ARG A 27 0.16 -1.36 -25.62
C ARG A 27 -0.30 0.09 -25.83
N SER A 28 -1.61 0.33 -25.91
CA SER A 28 -2.20 1.64 -26.18
C SER A 28 -2.31 2.54 -24.95
N ARG A 29 -2.15 1.99 -23.73
CA ARG A 29 -2.37 2.71 -22.48
C ARG A 29 -1.12 2.70 -21.60
N LYS A 30 -0.89 3.82 -20.92
CA LYS A 30 0.20 4.03 -19.97
C LYS A 30 -0.04 3.27 -18.67
N GLN A 31 1.04 2.89 -17.99
CA GLN A 31 0.97 2.14 -16.74
C GLN A 31 1.04 3.07 -15.52
N LEU A 32 0.27 2.69 -14.50
CA LEU A 32 0.33 3.21 -13.14
C LEU A 32 1.01 2.15 -12.24
N LEU A 33 1.90 2.61 -11.39
CA LEU A 33 2.72 1.79 -10.50
C LEU A 33 2.30 2.04 -9.06
N VAL A 34 2.05 0.96 -8.31
CA VAL A 34 1.76 1.02 -6.88
C VAL A 34 2.93 0.35 -6.16
N ASN A 35 3.63 1.11 -5.32
CA ASN A 35 4.86 0.70 -4.64
C ASN A 35 5.95 0.14 -5.57
N SER A 36 5.91 0.43 -6.86
CA SER A 36 6.72 -0.27 -7.88
C SER A 36 6.64 -1.81 -7.74
N TYR A 37 5.46 -2.33 -7.34
CA TYR A 37 5.23 -3.75 -7.13
C TYR A 37 5.36 -4.54 -8.42
N ASN A 38 6.16 -5.60 -8.39
CA ASN A 38 6.28 -6.53 -9.50
C ASN A 38 5.58 -7.85 -9.15
N PRO A 39 4.44 -8.18 -9.78
CA PRO A 39 3.69 -9.40 -9.50
C PRO A 39 4.40 -10.69 -9.95
N GLN A 40 5.40 -10.61 -10.83
CA GLN A 40 6.09 -11.79 -11.37
C GLN A 40 7.07 -12.42 -10.37
N ASN A 41 7.72 -11.58 -9.57
CA ASN A 41 8.69 -11.99 -8.55
C ASN A 41 8.30 -11.53 -7.13
N MET A 42 7.14 -10.90 -6.99
CA MET A 42 6.60 -10.35 -5.73
C MET A 42 7.51 -9.29 -5.08
N ASN A 43 8.41 -8.68 -5.84
CA ASN A 43 9.26 -7.59 -5.35
C ASN A 43 8.42 -6.36 -5.03
N ASN A 44 8.84 -5.64 -3.99
CA ASN A 44 8.15 -4.47 -3.44
C ASN A 44 6.69 -4.75 -3.03
N ARG A 45 6.40 -5.96 -2.54
CA ARG A 45 5.14 -6.22 -1.84
C ARG A 45 5.04 -5.33 -0.60
N ILE A 46 3.81 -4.98 -0.24
CA ILE A 46 3.55 -4.18 0.96
C ILE A 46 3.61 -5.11 2.16
N VAL A 47 4.42 -4.78 3.16
CA VAL A 47 4.51 -5.57 4.40
C VAL A 47 3.94 -4.74 5.54
N VAL A 48 2.87 -5.23 6.16
CA VAL A 48 2.21 -4.60 7.30
C VAL A 48 2.16 -5.58 8.46
N TRP A 49 2.25 -5.06 9.68
CA TRP A 49 2.18 -5.88 10.88
C TRP A 49 0.77 -5.82 11.43
N ASP A 50 0.33 -6.90 12.05
CA ASP A 50 -0.95 -6.89 12.74
C ASP A 50 -1.01 -5.74 13.77
N CYS A 51 -2.15 -5.04 13.79
CA CYS A 51 -2.39 -3.85 14.60
C CYS A 51 -1.42 -2.67 14.30
N SER A 52 -0.97 -2.53 13.05
CA SER A 52 -0.01 -1.50 12.62
C SER A 52 -0.44 -0.79 11.33
N GLN A 53 0.15 0.38 11.10
CA GLN A 53 0.15 1.05 9.79
C GLN A 53 1.51 0.93 9.11
N THR A 54 1.55 1.02 7.78
CA THR A 54 2.79 1.17 7.00
C THR A 54 3.28 2.62 7.02
N LYS A 55 4.53 2.82 6.59
CA LYS A 55 4.98 4.15 6.11
C LYS A 55 4.28 4.51 4.81
N ASP A 56 4.51 5.73 4.33
CA ASP A 56 4.02 6.21 3.04
C ASP A 56 4.47 5.28 1.90
N ILE A 57 3.50 4.88 1.10
CA ILE A 57 3.64 4.04 -0.08
C ILE A 57 3.27 4.89 -1.28
N VAL A 58 4.09 4.81 -2.32
CA VAL A 58 3.96 5.68 -3.50
C VAL A 58 3.08 5.02 -4.56
N ILE A 59 2.15 5.79 -5.13
CA ILE A 59 1.51 5.49 -6.41
C ILE A 59 2.05 6.50 -7.42
N SER A 60 2.60 6.04 -8.53
CA SER A 60 3.22 6.89 -9.54
C SER A 60 2.85 6.46 -10.95
N THR A 61 3.14 7.33 -11.92
CA THR A 61 3.22 6.90 -13.33
C THR A 61 4.50 6.10 -13.55
N GLU A 62 4.61 5.40 -14.69
CA GLU A 62 5.85 4.70 -15.08
C GLU A 62 7.05 5.65 -15.29
N SER A 63 6.81 6.94 -15.54
CA SER A 63 7.85 7.92 -15.82
C SER A 63 7.88 8.99 -14.75
N THR A 64 8.96 9.00 -13.96
CA THR A 64 9.19 10.04 -12.94
C THR A 64 9.48 11.42 -13.52
N SER A 65 9.68 11.53 -14.84
CA SER A 65 9.99 12.76 -15.56
C SER A 65 8.84 13.28 -16.41
N LYS A 66 7.70 12.58 -16.45
CA LYS A 66 6.53 13.00 -17.22
C LYS A 66 5.30 13.08 -16.32
N PRO A 67 4.63 14.24 -16.28
CA PRO A 67 3.37 14.39 -15.57
C PRO A 67 2.28 13.49 -16.17
N LEU A 68 1.15 13.42 -15.48
CA LEU A 68 -0.04 12.76 -16.00
C LEU A 68 -0.47 13.38 -17.34
N SER A 69 -0.94 12.54 -18.26
CA SER A 69 -1.54 13.00 -19.53
C SER A 69 -3.03 13.28 -19.41
N ALA A 70 -3.66 12.80 -18.33
CA ALA A 70 -5.04 13.11 -17.97
C ALA A 70 -5.06 14.31 -17.02
N LYS A 71 -6.22 14.98 -16.88
CA LYS A 71 -6.40 16.08 -15.90
C LYS A 71 -6.24 15.57 -14.46
N LYS A 72 -6.80 14.39 -14.18
CA LYS A 72 -6.61 13.66 -12.91
C LYS A 72 -6.95 12.19 -13.06
N VAL A 73 -6.39 11.38 -12.17
CA VAL A 73 -6.74 9.96 -11.99
C VAL A 73 -7.07 9.71 -10.52
N VAL A 74 -8.27 9.20 -10.25
CA VAL A 74 -8.72 8.81 -8.91
C VAL A 74 -8.55 7.30 -8.75
N PHE A 75 -7.86 6.88 -7.70
CA PHE A 75 -7.64 5.48 -7.37
C PHE A 75 -8.64 5.03 -6.31
N THR A 76 -9.25 3.87 -6.49
CA THR A 76 -10.10 3.26 -5.46
C THR A 76 -9.54 1.88 -5.11
N PRO A 77 -8.90 1.74 -3.92
CA PRO A 77 -8.44 0.45 -3.42
C PRO A 77 -9.61 -0.36 -2.86
N THR A 78 -9.64 -1.65 -3.19
CA THR A 78 -10.67 -2.59 -2.71
C THR A 78 -10.03 -3.91 -2.31
N THR A 79 -10.64 -4.63 -1.38
CA THR A 79 -10.18 -5.98 -1.02
C THR A 79 -10.54 -6.96 -2.14
N ASN A 80 -9.57 -7.80 -2.51
CA ASN A 80 -9.82 -8.92 -3.40
C ASN A 80 -10.75 -9.98 -2.76
N THR A 81 -11.84 -10.30 -3.45
CA THR A 81 -12.86 -11.23 -2.97
C THR A 81 -12.36 -12.65 -2.69
N ARG A 82 -11.27 -13.10 -3.34
CA ARG A 82 -10.69 -14.45 -3.13
C ARG A 82 -9.80 -14.52 -1.89
N THR A 83 -9.27 -13.39 -1.45
CA THR A 83 -8.43 -13.26 -0.26
C THR A 83 -9.03 -12.16 0.62
N SER A 84 -10.27 -12.39 1.05
CA SER A 84 -11.01 -11.41 1.84
C SER A 84 -10.30 -11.15 3.17
N ASP A 85 -10.07 -9.88 3.45
CA ASP A 85 -9.57 -9.38 4.73
C ASP A 85 -10.72 -9.12 5.73
N SER A 86 -11.97 -9.35 5.33
CA SER A 86 -13.17 -9.01 6.11
C SER A 86 -13.23 -7.53 6.51
N GLY A 87 -12.69 -6.62 5.69
CA GLY A 87 -12.68 -5.17 5.96
C GLY A 87 -11.70 -4.76 7.07
N LYS A 88 -10.67 -5.58 7.32
CA LYS A 88 -9.64 -5.35 8.35
C LYS A 88 -8.37 -4.69 7.80
N LEU A 89 -8.20 -4.58 6.49
CA LEU A 89 -7.24 -3.67 5.88
C LEU A 89 -7.93 -2.33 5.64
N ALA A 90 -7.25 -1.26 6.05
CA ALA A 90 -7.66 0.10 5.76
C ALA A 90 -6.61 0.78 4.89
N TYR A 91 -7.08 1.62 3.97
CA TYR A 91 -6.25 2.36 3.03
C TYR A 91 -6.50 3.85 3.24
N THR A 92 -5.43 4.61 3.48
CA THR A 92 -5.53 6.05 3.78
C THR A 92 -4.60 6.85 2.89
N SER A 93 -5.05 7.99 2.40
CA SER A 93 -4.25 8.93 1.61
C SER A 93 -4.59 10.34 2.09
N GLU A 94 -3.80 10.85 3.04
CA GLU A 94 -4.15 12.08 3.78
C GLU A 94 -4.12 13.34 2.91
N ILE A 95 -3.12 13.47 2.04
CA ILE A 95 -2.90 14.70 1.27
C ILE A 95 -3.77 14.69 0.02
N ASN A 96 -3.72 13.61 -0.75
CA ASN A 96 -4.26 13.58 -2.10
C ASN A 96 -5.62 12.88 -2.20
N SER A 97 -6.12 12.25 -1.13
CA SER A 97 -7.38 11.49 -1.15
C SER A 97 -7.46 10.51 -2.33
N PHE A 98 -6.35 9.80 -2.58
CA PHE A 98 -6.21 8.90 -3.74
C PHE A 98 -6.41 9.56 -5.12
N THR A 99 -6.20 10.86 -5.25
CA THR A 99 -6.30 11.59 -6.52
C THR A 99 -4.93 12.08 -6.96
N LEU A 100 -4.43 11.59 -8.09
CA LEU A 100 -3.22 12.09 -8.74
C LEU A 100 -3.62 13.13 -9.78
N TRP A 101 -3.11 14.35 -9.63
CA TRP A 101 -3.40 15.47 -10.53
C TRP A 101 -2.40 15.56 -11.68
N GLN A 102 -2.78 16.29 -12.73
CA GLN A 102 -1.96 16.46 -13.94
C GLN A 102 -0.49 16.82 -13.62
N ASP A 103 -0.28 17.80 -12.74
CA ASP A 103 1.04 18.34 -12.42
C ASP A 103 1.82 17.52 -11.39
N GLU A 104 1.23 16.43 -10.89
CA GLU A 104 1.85 15.56 -9.90
C GLU A 104 2.45 14.31 -10.57
N TYR A 105 3.61 13.89 -10.05
CA TYR A 105 4.28 12.66 -10.50
C TYR A 105 3.86 11.44 -9.69
N SER A 106 3.44 11.66 -8.45
CA SER A 106 3.11 10.60 -7.52
C SER A 106 2.25 11.10 -6.36
N ILE A 107 1.47 10.20 -5.79
CA ILE A 107 0.74 10.40 -4.53
C ILE A 107 1.18 9.35 -3.51
N ASN A 108 0.96 9.66 -2.23
CA ASN A 108 1.22 8.73 -1.13
C ASN A 108 -0.07 8.18 -0.53
N PHE A 109 0.00 6.93 -0.10
CA PHE A 109 -1.02 6.29 0.72
C PHE A 109 -0.38 5.37 1.76
N ARG A 110 -1.15 4.96 2.75
CA ARG A 110 -0.75 3.98 3.77
C ARG A 110 -1.75 2.85 3.84
N VAL A 111 -1.26 1.70 4.29
CA VAL A 111 -2.07 0.51 4.58
C VAL A 111 -2.00 0.25 6.08
N ALA A 112 -3.16 0.07 6.71
CA ALA A 112 -3.25 -0.35 8.11
C ALA A 112 -3.90 -1.72 8.20
N ALA A 113 -3.38 -2.58 9.09
CA ALA A 113 -4.00 -3.83 9.48
C ALA A 113 -4.64 -3.66 10.86
N LYS A 114 -5.96 -3.84 10.92
CA LYS A 114 -6.71 -3.83 12.19
C LYS A 114 -6.34 -5.07 13.03
N ILE A 115 -6.59 -4.96 14.32
CA ILE A 115 -6.44 -6.06 15.27
C ILE A 115 -7.22 -7.29 14.82
N ASP A 116 -6.67 -8.47 15.11
CA ASP A 116 -7.22 -9.79 14.77
C ASP A 116 -7.30 -10.06 13.26
N LEU A 117 -6.51 -9.37 12.44
CA LEU A 117 -6.30 -9.79 11.07
C LEU A 117 -5.32 -10.96 11.04
N SER A 118 -5.76 -12.10 10.50
CA SER A 118 -4.93 -13.29 10.35
C SER A 118 -3.65 -12.97 9.59
N LYS A 119 -2.53 -13.53 10.02
CA LYS A 119 -1.30 -13.50 9.22
C LYS A 119 -1.56 -14.17 7.86
N GLY A 120 -1.06 -13.58 6.78
CA GLY A 120 -1.34 -14.09 5.45
C GLY A 120 -1.02 -13.13 4.33
N LEU A 121 -1.36 -13.56 3.12
CA LEU A 121 -1.21 -12.81 1.89
C LEU A 121 -2.58 -12.31 1.43
N TYR A 122 -2.69 -11.00 1.29
CA TYR A 122 -3.88 -10.29 0.84
C TYR A 122 -3.57 -9.49 -0.42
N TYR A 123 -4.60 -9.15 -1.19
CA TYR A 123 -4.45 -8.34 -2.39
C TYR A 123 -5.32 -7.10 -2.34
N ILE A 124 -4.73 -5.98 -2.73
CA ILE A 124 -5.44 -4.75 -3.07
C ILE A 124 -5.81 -4.83 -4.55
N ASP A 125 -7.11 -4.82 -4.83
CA ASP A 125 -7.67 -4.66 -6.15
C ASP A 125 -7.89 -3.17 -6.42
N TRP A 126 -7.33 -2.69 -7.52
CA TRP A 126 -7.40 -1.28 -7.90
C TRP A 126 -8.44 -1.06 -8.99
N THR A 127 -9.26 -0.04 -8.79
CA THR A 127 -10.02 0.59 -9.86
C THR A 127 -9.55 2.03 -10.04
N ILE A 128 -9.69 2.56 -11.24
CA ILE A 128 -9.30 3.93 -11.58
C ILE A 128 -10.46 4.64 -12.26
N ASP A 129 -10.61 5.91 -11.94
CA ASP A 129 -11.48 6.85 -12.65
C ASP A 129 -10.62 7.98 -13.21
N GLU A 130 -10.65 8.14 -14.54
CA GLU A 130 -9.79 9.08 -15.27
C GLU A 130 -10.61 10.26 -15.78
N SER A 131 -10.28 11.46 -15.31
CA SER A 131 -10.79 12.69 -15.91
C SER A 131 -9.88 13.10 -17.06
N ARG A 132 -10.40 12.93 -18.27
CA ARG A 132 -9.67 13.15 -19.52
C ARG A 132 -9.27 14.62 -19.72
N GLN A 133 -8.12 14.84 -20.34
CA GLN A 133 -7.75 16.14 -20.89
C GLN A 133 -8.39 16.34 -22.27
N ASP A 134 -8.70 17.59 -22.61
CA ASP A 134 -9.30 17.93 -23.89
C ASP A 134 -8.33 17.56 -25.01
N GLY A 135 -8.79 16.72 -25.96
CA GLY A 135 -7.97 16.15 -27.03
C GLY A 135 -7.62 14.67 -26.89
N LEU A 136 -7.95 14.01 -25.76
CA LEU A 136 -7.87 12.55 -25.62
C LEU A 136 -9.21 11.88 -26.00
N SER A 137 -9.19 10.98 -27.00
CA SER A 137 -10.37 10.20 -27.40
C SER A 137 -10.74 9.14 -26.35
N ASP A 138 -9.73 8.51 -25.75
CA ASP A 138 -9.86 7.37 -24.85
C ASP A 138 -9.05 7.56 -23.56
N ASN A 139 -9.32 6.72 -22.56
CA ASN A 139 -8.54 6.69 -21.33
C ASN A 139 -7.08 6.37 -21.62
N ALA A 140 -6.18 7.21 -21.11
CA ALA A 140 -4.76 7.09 -21.31
C ALA A 140 -4.13 6.00 -20.44
N TYR A 141 -4.75 5.61 -19.32
CA TYR A 141 -4.14 4.73 -18.33
C TYR A 141 -4.80 3.35 -18.21
N ASN A 142 -3.96 2.35 -17.93
CA ASN A 142 -4.39 1.05 -17.44
C ASN A 142 -4.55 1.09 -15.91
N LYS A 143 -5.54 0.36 -15.38
CA LYS A 143 -5.62 0.12 -13.94
C LYS A 143 -4.32 -0.55 -13.45
N PRO A 144 -3.85 -0.22 -12.23
CA PRO A 144 -2.70 -0.91 -11.65
C PRO A 144 -2.95 -2.42 -11.52
N VAL A 145 -1.85 -3.18 -11.53
CA VAL A 145 -1.88 -4.59 -11.13
C VAL A 145 -2.28 -4.73 -9.67
N LYS A 146 -2.92 -5.85 -9.34
CA LYS A 146 -3.25 -6.20 -7.95
C LYS A 146 -1.98 -6.15 -7.10
N THR A 147 -2.01 -5.41 -5.99
CA THR A 147 -0.84 -5.23 -5.13
C THR A 147 -0.89 -6.21 -3.97
N LEU A 148 0.18 -6.96 -3.76
CA LEU A 148 0.28 -7.92 -2.66
C LEU A 148 0.58 -7.20 -1.34
N VAL A 149 -0.23 -7.51 -0.32
CA VAL A 149 -0.06 -7.09 1.07
C VAL A 149 0.21 -8.34 1.90
N GLU A 150 1.40 -8.42 2.49
CA GLU A 150 1.76 -9.44 3.47
C GLU A 150 1.47 -8.91 4.87
N VAL A 151 0.55 -9.56 5.57
CA VAL A 151 0.26 -9.30 6.97
C VAL A 151 1.09 -10.26 7.83
N VAL A 152 2.00 -9.69 8.60
CA VAL A 152 2.91 -10.44 9.48
C VAL A 152 2.40 -10.38 10.91
N ALA A 153 2.54 -11.49 11.64
CA ALA A 153 2.13 -11.60 13.04
C ALA A 153 2.82 -10.54 13.91
N LYS A 154 2.08 -9.99 14.87
CA LYS A 154 2.59 -9.03 15.85
C LYS A 154 3.86 -9.54 16.52
N THR A 155 4.98 -8.84 16.31
CA THR A 155 6.22 -9.08 17.05
C THR A 155 6.17 -8.33 18.38
N SER A 156 6.50 -9.01 19.48
CA SER A 156 6.71 -8.35 20.77
C SER A 156 7.87 -7.35 20.65
N LYS A 157 7.72 -6.15 21.22
CA LYS A 157 8.69 -5.02 21.21
C LYS A 157 8.71 -4.10 19.97
N LYS A 158 7.77 -4.19 19.02
CA LYS A 158 7.75 -3.26 17.88
C LYS A 158 7.20 -1.86 18.20
N TYR A 159 6.15 -1.78 19.02
CA TYR A 159 5.61 -0.50 19.46
C TYR A 159 6.39 -0.02 20.69
N LYS A 160 7.11 1.09 20.55
CA LYS A 160 7.74 1.79 21.67
C LYS A 160 6.86 2.96 22.05
N PHE A 161 6.18 2.84 23.18
CA PHE A 161 5.49 3.96 23.79
C PHE A 161 6.52 4.77 24.57
N ALA A 162 6.65 6.06 24.26
CA ALA A 162 7.42 6.99 25.05
C ALA A 162 6.46 8.03 25.62
N VAL A 163 6.48 8.19 26.94
CA VAL A 163 5.82 9.30 27.61
C VAL A 163 6.89 10.39 27.76
N SER A 164 6.63 11.58 27.21
CA SER A 164 7.51 12.72 27.42
C SER A 164 7.61 13.06 28.91
N THR A 165 8.78 13.50 29.37
CA THR A 165 9.00 13.91 30.76
C THR A 165 7.94 14.92 31.20
N ILE A 166 7.24 14.64 32.29
CA ILE A 166 6.25 15.57 32.85
C ILE A 166 7.02 16.77 33.39
N PRO A 167 6.79 18.01 32.89
CA PRO A 167 7.41 19.20 33.48
C PRO A 167 6.95 19.35 34.93
N ALA A 168 7.79 19.94 35.79
CA ALA A 168 7.51 20.08 37.22
C ALA A 168 6.13 20.71 37.45
N VAL A 169 5.22 19.96 38.09
CA VAL A 169 3.87 20.43 38.41
C VAL A 169 3.92 21.10 39.78
N TYR A 170 3.67 22.40 39.82
CA TYR A 170 3.63 23.17 41.06
C TYR A 170 2.25 23.04 41.72
N LYS A 171 2.21 22.98 43.06
CA LYS A 171 0.95 22.97 43.82
C LYS A 171 0.12 24.22 43.45
N GLY A 172 -1.08 24.01 42.91
CA GLY A 172 -1.99 25.08 42.45
C GLY A 172 -1.93 25.37 40.95
N GLY A 173 -1.08 24.68 40.17
CA GLY A 173 -1.06 24.78 38.71
C GLY A 173 -2.05 23.82 38.03
N GLU A 174 -2.54 24.21 36.86
CA GLU A 174 -3.38 23.37 35.99
C GLU A 174 -2.62 22.13 35.49
N SER A 175 -3.39 21.08 35.16
CA SER A 175 -2.90 19.77 34.72
C SER A 175 -1.81 19.82 33.64
N ALA A 176 -0.74 19.04 33.81
CA ALA A 176 0.33 18.95 32.81
C ALA A 176 -0.16 18.25 31.52
N PRO A 177 0.11 18.82 30.33
CA PRO A 177 -0.28 18.19 29.07
C PRO A 177 0.59 16.95 28.81
N LEU A 178 -0.06 15.79 28.63
CA LEU A 178 0.58 14.54 28.24
C LEU A 178 0.56 14.41 26.72
N LYS A 179 1.73 14.25 26.09
CA LYS A 179 1.84 13.88 24.68
C LYS A 179 2.27 12.42 24.58
N ILE A 180 1.45 11.60 23.94
CA ILE A 180 1.77 10.22 23.58
C ILE A 180 2.04 10.21 22.07
N SER A 181 3.23 9.76 21.65
CA SER A 181 3.59 9.61 20.23
C SER A 181 3.92 8.15 19.92
N ILE A 182 3.43 7.66 18.79
CA ILE A 182 3.69 6.31 18.30
C ILE A 182 4.05 6.42 16.81
N ASP A 183 5.21 5.88 16.44
CA ASP A 183 5.57 5.73 15.04
C ASP A 183 4.76 4.58 14.44
N ASN A 184 3.75 4.91 13.63
CA ASN A 184 2.87 3.97 12.90
C ASN A 184 1.76 3.29 13.72
N ALA A 185 1.01 4.07 14.51
CA ALA A 185 -0.27 3.61 15.05
C ALA A 185 -1.27 3.28 13.92
N PRO A 186 -2.10 2.23 14.07
CA PRO A 186 -3.13 1.86 13.09
C PRO A 186 -4.25 2.90 12.99
#